data_AF-A0A959IUF3-F1
#
_entry.id   AF-A0A959IUF3-F1
#
_cell.length_a   1.000
_cell.length_b   1.000
_cell.length_c   1.000
_cell.angle_alpha   90.00
_cell.angle_beta   90.00
_cell.angle_gamma   90.00
#
_symmetry.space_group_name_H-M   'P 1'
#
loop_
_entity.id
_entity.type
_entity.pdbx_description
1 polymer ?
#
loop_
_entity_poly.entity_id
_entity_poly.type
_entity_poly.pdbx_seq_one_letter_code
_entity_poly.pdbx_strand_id
1 'polypeptide(L)'
;MQPFRSLAAAISQYEVLYDRKIAPSFQEELESRLQSNKNTLTDLYLQSDYARKFNYLLVVDPVDELQKGRISDLEKRLFIDVLLRAARHPEANFYLVFSVSNKLLNSEDLYPEMREIVDANAYFLNTLSQVDLEQAIRRPIESFGYQIEEELCNLLIDKLSFDAEQLPKLQQALQGTWMAWEKDGMNGPLSKKHYSKGTGSKEIHARVKGEDKPEPGQEKLVLNKEKGAQKLTIGSAEPAEKSPLLQKIQAKKGTAKSTPSSEDDRQPEEVADAIFFALTPQEQQQAIRIFKSLAFIQPGEDDPKLRSLELESLADILGTDLKTTAQIASRFDKGPFTFIQVSGRDETPDAVVSIGELDILQNWDRLQQWMMEEQQDLAIYREIVQFAERFFIEDDREALWEGEILEDALNWRDRKHLNEHWAALYESQNNFPLAMQFLKESYENSQLSRSDTLKSTPEPEPEPTPP
;
A
#
# COMPACT_ATOMS: atom_id res chain seq x y z
N MET A 1 -12.74 14.39 28.16
CA MET A 1 -13.61 14.14 27.00
C MET A 1 -14.85 13.40 27.50
N GLN A 2 -16.05 13.70 26.98
CA GLN A 2 -17.31 13.01 27.33
C GLN A 2 -17.82 12.32 26.05
N PRO A 3 -17.55 11.03 25.85
CA PRO A 3 -17.73 10.37 24.55
C PRO A 3 -19.21 10.27 24.18
N PHE A 4 -20.07 9.89 25.13
CA PHE A 4 -21.52 9.83 24.93
C PHE A 4 -22.13 11.20 24.59
N ARG A 5 -21.70 12.26 25.26
CA ARG A 5 -22.15 13.61 24.96
C ARG A 5 -21.75 14.08 23.56
N SER A 6 -20.53 13.76 23.15
CA SER A 6 -20.00 14.12 21.83
C SER A 6 -20.75 13.37 20.72
N LEU A 7 -21.00 12.08 20.92
CA LEU A 7 -21.81 11.25 20.04
C LEU A 7 -23.27 11.75 19.97
N ALA A 8 -23.88 12.06 21.12
CA ALA A 8 -25.23 12.61 21.17
C ALA A 8 -25.32 13.95 20.43
N ALA A 9 -24.31 14.82 20.56
CA ALA A 9 -24.24 16.09 19.84
C ALA A 9 -24.18 15.89 18.31
N ALA A 10 -23.34 14.97 17.83
CA ALA A 10 -23.20 14.66 16.41
C ALA A 10 -24.49 14.11 15.81
N ILE A 11 -25.14 13.18 16.52
CA ILE A 11 -26.38 12.53 16.08
C ILE A 11 -27.57 13.49 16.09
N SER A 12 -27.57 14.47 16.98
CA SER A 12 -28.67 15.45 17.13
C SER A 12 -28.64 16.57 16.09
N GLN A 13 -27.68 16.57 15.16
CA GLN A 13 -27.63 17.56 14.09
C GLN A 13 -28.77 17.36 13.08
N TYR A 14 -29.15 18.46 12.42
CA TYR A 14 -30.17 18.43 11.37
C TYR A 14 -29.73 17.53 10.20
N GLU A 15 -30.68 16.83 9.58
CA GLU A 15 -30.45 15.88 8.47
C GLU A 15 -29.56 14.67 8.81
N VAL A 16 -29.17 14.48 10.08
CA VAL A 16 -28.44 13.27 10.46
C VAL A 16 -29.39 12.10 10.64
N LEU A 17 -30.35 12.13 11.58
CA LEU A 17 -31.32 11.03 11.77
C LEU A 17 -32.74 11.36 11.28
N TYR A 18 -33.12 12.63 11.33
CA TYR A 18 -34.49 13.03 11.05
C TYR A 18 -34.51 14.24 10.12
N ASP A 19 -35.48 14.27 9.22
CA ASP A 19 -35.74 15.42 8.34
C ASP A 19 -36.63 16.46 9.06
N ARG A 20 -36.31 16.71 10.33
CA ARG A 20 -37.04 17.65 11.18
C ARG A 20 -36.12 18.26 12.21
N LYS A 21 -36.48 19.46 12.66
CA LYS A 21 -35.80 20.10 13.79
C LYS A 21 -36.00 19.25 15.04
N ILE A 22 -34.88 18.84 15.62
CA ILE A 22 -34.81 18.09 16.85
C ILE A 22 -34.90 19.06 18.04
N ALA A 23 -35.62 18.69 19.10
CA ALA A 23 -35.74 19.51 20.29
C ALA A 23 -34.39 19.61 21.01
N PRO A 24 -34.04 20.76 21.64
CA PRO A 24 -32.77 20.90 22.37
C PRO A 24 -32.59 19.87 23.49
N SER A 25 -33.68 19.42 24.12
CA SER A 25 -33.68 18.38 25.17
C SER A 25 -33.33 16.99 24.65
N PHE A 26 -33.42 16.75 23.34
CA PHE A 26 -33.16 15.44 22.75
C PHE A 26 -31.71 15.01 22.95
N GLN A 27 -30.75 15.95 22.89
CA GLN A 27 -29.34 15.62 23.10
C GLN A 27 -29.08 15.07 24.51
N GLU A 28 -29.66 15.69 25.54
CA GLU A 28 -29.51 15.26 26.93
C GLU A 28 -30.20 13.91 27.18
N GLU A 29 -31.39 13.71 26.60
CA GLU A 29 -32.10 12.43 26.65
C GLU A 29 -31.31 11.33 25.93
N LEU A 30 -30.76 11.65 24.76
CA LEU A 30 -29.96 10.73 23.96
C LEU A 30 -28.69 10.31 24.68
N GLU A 31 -27.98 11.25 25.31
CA GLU A 31 -26.80 10.94 26.12
C GLU A 31 -27.14 9.93 27.23
N SER A 32 -28.23 10.17 27.98
CA SER A 32 -28.70 9.26 29.04
C SER A 32 -29.11 7.88 28.50
N ARG A 33 -29.77 7.84 27.34
CA ARG A 33 -30.13 6.59 26.66
C ARG A 33 -28.90 5.80 26.21
N LEU A 34 -27.90 6.46 25.63
CA LEU A 34 -26.65 5.81 25.21
C LEU A 34 -25.88 5.23 26.41
N GLN A 35 -25.94 5.89 27.57
CA GLN A 35 -25.31 5.41 28.81
C GLN A 35 -26.06 4.24 29.49
N SER A 36 -27.33 4.00 29.14
CA SER A 36 -28.17 3.00 29.81
C SER A 36 -28.56 1.82 28.90
N ASN A 37 -28.61 2.02 27.58
CA ASN A 37 -29.00 1.01 26.62
C ASN A 37 -27.99 0.87 25.48
N LYS A 38 -27.44 -0.34 25.38
CA LYS A 38 -26.44 -0.76 24.39
C LYS A 38 -26.96 -0.76 22.94
N ASN A 39 -28.26 -0.88 22.74
CA ASN A 39 -28.88 -0.91 21.41
C ASN A 39 -29.36 0.46 20.94
N THR A 40 -29.14 1.53 21.72
CA THR A 40 -29.68 2.86 21.44
C THR A 40 -29.36 3.35 20.04
N LEU A 41 -28.12 3.17 19.55
CA LEU A 41 -27.75 3.57 18.19
C LEU A 41 -28.50 2.78 17.11
N THR A 42 -28.64 1.46 17.30
CA THR A 42 -29.38 0.59 16.39
C THR A 42 -30.85 0.98 16.36
N ASP A 43 -31.46 1.17 17.53
CA ASP A 43 -32.86 1.59 17.65
C ASP A 43 -33.09 2.93 16.97
N LEU A 44 -32.18 3.88 17.14
CA LEU A 44 -32.25 5.20 16.51
C LEU A 44 -32.14 5.11 14.99
N TYR A 45 -31.21 4.31 14.48
CA TYR A 45 -31.09 4.09 13.04
C TYR A 45 -32.38 3.47 12.48
N LEU A 46 -32.91 2.42 13.10
CA LEU A 46 -34.12 1.74 12.60
C LEU A 46 -35.38 2.61 12.69
N GLN A 47 -35.42 3.56 13.62
CA GLN A 47 -36.50 4.52 13.82
C GLN A 47 -36.30 5.85 13.07
N SER A 48 -35.17 6.01 12.36
CA SER A 48 -34.83 7.23 11.63
C SER A 48 -35.66 7.39 10.35
N ASP A 49 -35.80 8.63 9.87
CA ASP A 49 -36.54 8.90 8.60
C ASP A 49 -35.80 8.35 7.37
N TYR A 50 -34.50 8.08 7.55
CA TYR A 50 -33.54 7.64 6.55
C TYR A 50 -33.19 6.14 6.67
N ALA A 51 -33.82 5.43 7.61
CA ALA A 51 -33.63 4.00 7.80
C ALA A 51 -33.85 3.26 6.47
N ARG A 52 -32.87 2.44 6.07
CA ARG A 52 -32.90 1.64 4.83
C ARG A 52 -32.93 2.46 3.53
N LYS A 53 -32.86 3.79 3.58
CA LYS A 53 -32.70 4.68 2.41
C LYS A 53 -31.24 5.07 2.18
N PHE A 54 -30.50 5.25 3.27
CA PHE A 54 -29.11 5.69 3.24
C PHE A 54 -28.24 4.82 4.14
N ASN A 55 -26.95 4.78 3.81
CA ASN A 55 -25.91 4.17 4.63
C ASN A 55 -25.38 5.23 5.60
N TYR A 56 -25.26 4.87 6.88
CA TYR A 56 -24.71 5.74 7.90
C TYR A 56 -23.25 5.42 8.11
N LEU A 57 -22.38 6.41 8.01
CA LEU A 57 -20.96 6.28 8.34
C LEU A 57 -20.69 7.08 9.62
N LEU A 58 -20.26 6.39 10.67
CA LEU A 58 -19.78 7.00 11.90
C LEU A 58 -18.25 6.95 11.93
N VAL A 59 -17.62 8.12 12.03
CA VAL A 59 -16.15 8.25 12.12
C VAL A 59 -15.76 8.61 13.55
N VAL A 60 -14.89 7.83 14.16
CA VAL A 60 -14.33 8.05 15.51
C VAL A 60 -12.83 8.28 15.41
N ASP A 61 -12.39 9.53 15.57
CA ASP A 61 -11.00 9.93 15.34
C ASP A 61 -10.44 10.84 16.46
N PRO A 62 -9.38 10.45 17.20
CA PRO A 62 -8.87 9.10 17.40
C PRO A 62 -9.47 8.42 18.64
N VAL A 63 -9.59 7.10 18.59
CA VAL A 63 -10.13 6.32 19.72
C VAL A 63 -9.23 6.38 20.96
N ASP A 64 -7.94 6.68 20.77
CA ASP A 64 -6.95 6.95 21.79
C ASP A 64 -7.37 7.99 22.82
N GLU A 65 -8.24 8.94 22.45
CA GLU A 65 -8.74 9.93 23.38
C GLU A 65 -9.57 9.35 24.53
N LEU A 66 -10.16 8.17 24.33
CA LEU A 66 -10.86 7.45 25.40
C LEU A 66 -9.91 7.13 26.57
N GLN A 67 -8.61 6.97 26.31
CA GLN A 67 -7.61 6.69 27.33
C GLN A 67 -7.14 7.94 28.09
N LYS A 68 -7.32 9.14 27.53
CA LYS A 68 -6.79 10.39 28.10
C LYS A 68 -7.73 11.05 29.14
N GLY A 69 -8.82 10.39 29.54
CA GLY A 69 -9.87 10.96 30.40
C GLY A 69 -10.07 10.27 31.75
N ARG A 70 -10.79 10.93 32.67
CA ARG A 70 -11.28 10.36 33.95
C ARG A 70 -12.55 9.52 33.78
N ILE A 71 -12.68 8.85 32.64
CA ILE A 71 -13.83 8.00 32.32
C ILE A 71 -13.56 6.62 32.92
N SER A 72 -14.55 6.01 33.56
CA SER A 72 -14.40 4.66 34.09
C SER A 72 -14.22 3.65 32.95
N ASP A 73 -13.46 2.57 33.16
CA ASP A 73 -13.29 1.55 32.12
C ASP A 73 -14.61 0.87 31.73
N LEU A 74 -15.57 0.80 32.66
CA LEU A 74 -16.93 0.34 32.40
C LEU A 74 -17.64 1.24 31.38
N GLU A 75 -17.54 2.56 31.55
CA GLU A 75 -18.17 3.54 30.66
C GLU A 75 -17.50 3.55 29.28
N LYS A 76 -16.16 3.45 29.23
CA LYS A 76 -15.43 3.30 27.96
C LYS A 76 -15.85 2.02 27.23
N ARG A 77 -15.93 0.88 27.93
CA ARG A 77 -16.35 -0.39 27.35
C ARG A 77 -17.79 -0.34 26.86
N LEU A 78 -18.69 0.29 27.62
CA LEU A 78 -20.06 0.51 27.20
C LEU A 78 -20.12 1.34 25.91
N PHE A 79 -19.33 2.40 25.81
CA PHE A 79 -19.28 3.25 24.62
C PHE A 79 -18.86 2.45 23.38
N ILE A 80 -17.79 1.65 23.48
CA ILE A 80 -17.35 0.76 22.38
C ILE A 80 -18.45 -0.25 22.03
N ASP A 81 -19.05 -0.89 23.03
CA ASP A 81 -20.08 -1.93 22.84
C ASP A 81 -21.35 -1.38 22.15
N VAL A 82 -21.71 -0.12 22.42
CA VAL A 82 -22.79 0.59 21.71
C VAL A 82 -22.46 0.79 20.24
N LEU A 83 -21.23 1.23 19.92
CA LEU A 83 -20.76 1.44 18.55
C LEU A 83 -20.72 0.14 17.76
N LEU A 84 -20.11 -0.90 18.34
CA LEU A 84 -19.92 -2.18 17.67
C LEU A 84 -21.23 -2.92 17.45
N ARG A 85 -22.20 -2.86 18.39
CA ARG A 85 -23.53 -3.44 18.16
C ARG A 85 -24.26 -2.79 16.99
N ALA A 86 -24.17 -1.47 16.85
CA ALA A 86 -24.78 -0.78 15.73
C ALA A 86 -24.18 -1.23 14.40
N ALA A 87 -22.84 -1.31 14.32
CA ALA A 87 -22.13 -1.73 13.11
C ALA A 87 -22.34 -3.21 12.74
N ARG A 88 -22.56 -4.10 13.74
CA ARG A 88 -22.76 -5.54 13.53
C ARG A 88 -24.24 -5.91 13.28
N HIS A 89 -25.17 -4.96 13.33
CA HIS A 89 -26.59 -5.28 13.27
C HIS A 89 -27.04 -5.55 11.81
N PRO A 90 -27.61 -6.73 11.48
CA PRO A 90 -27.88 -7.14 10.09
C PRO A 90 -28.84 -6.23 9.32
N GLU A 91 -29.79 -5.60 10.01
CA GLU A 91 -30.76 -4.69 9.38
C GLU A 91 -30.32 -3.22 9.42
N ALA A 92 -29.17 -2.93 10.01
CA ALA A 92 -28.64 -1.58 10.09
C ALA A 92 -27.54 -1.39 9.05
N ASN A 93 -27.76 -0.51 8.06
CA ASN A 93 -26.71 -0.10 7.12
C ASN A 93 -25.79 0.93 7.80
N PHE A 94 -25.14 0.52 8.88
CA PHE A 94 -24.35 1.36 9.76
C PHE A 94 -22.89 0.92 9.69
N TYR A 95 -22.04 1.81 9.19
CA TYR A 95 -20.61 1.62 9.02
C TYR A 95 -19.87 2.40 10.09
N LEU A 96 -18.89 1.77 10.72
CA LEU A 96 -18.03 2.39 11.72
C LEU A 96 -16.60 2.44 11.17
N VAL A 97 -16.03 3.64 11.13
CA VAL A 97 -14.61 3.85 10.90
C VAL A 97 -14.03 4.48 12.15
N PHE A 98 -12.92 3.93 12.64
CA PHE A 98 -12.20 4.53 13.76
C PHE A 98 -10.70 4.56 13.46
N SER A 99 -10.03 5.60 13.95
CA SER A 99 -8.57 5.68 13.90
C SER A 99 -7.98 5.26 15.26
N VAL A 100 -6.85 4.56 15.22
CA VAL A 100 -6.12 4.10 16.39
C VAL A 100 -4.63 4.36 16.18
N SER A 101 -3.95 4.90 17.19
CA SER A 101 -2.49 5.09 17.10
C SER A 101 -1.75 3.76 17.24
N ASN A 102 -0.53 3.70 16.69
CA ASN A 102 0.36 2.55 16.86
C ASN A 102 0.66 2.24 18.34
N LYS A 103 0.64 3.26 19.21
CA LYS A 103 0.85 3.08 20.65
C LYS A 103 -0.31 2.32 21.31
N LEU A 104 -1.55 2.70 21.02
CA LEU A 104 -2.72 2.02 21.58
C LEU A 104 -2.90 0.64 20.96
N LEU A 105 -2.64 0.50 19.66
CA LEU A 105 -2.70 -0.78 18.95
C LEU A 105 -1.82 -1.86 19.58
N ASN A 106 -0.60 -1.48 19.98
CA ASN A 106 0.36 -2.38 20.65
C ASN A 106 0.18 -2.49 22.17
N SER A 107 -0.86 -1.88 22.74
CA SER A 107 -1.13 -1.92 24.17
C SER A 107 -2.24 -2.91 24.53
N GLU A 108 -2.20 -3.42 25.76
CA GLU A 108 -3.29 -4.22 26.34
C GLU A 108 -4.55 -3.38 26.64
N ASP A 109 -4.43 -2.05 26.58
CA ASP A 109 -5.54 -1.12 26.82
C ASP A 109 -6.53 -1.04 25.63
N LEU A 110 -6.19 -1.63 24.48
CA LEU A 110 -7.12 -1.76 23.36
C LEU A 110 -8.15 -2.86 23.65
N TYR A 111 -9.42 -2.48 23.58
CA TYR A 111 -10.54 -3.38 23.84
C TYR A 111 -10.49 -4.63 22.95
N PRO A 112 -10.68 -5.85 23.52
CA PRO A 112 -10.63 -7.10 22.75
C PRO A 112 -11.57 -7.11 21.54
N GLU A 113 -12.78 -6.56 21.70
CA GLU A 113 -13.79 -6.49 20.64
C GLU A 113 -13.36 -5.56 19.49
N MET A 114 -12.52 -4.56 19.77
CA MET A 114 -11.91 -3.70 18.75
C MET A 114 -10.71 -4.36 18.09
N ARG A 115 -9.92 -5.11 18.86
CA ARG A 115 -8.76 -5.85 18.33
C ARG A 115 -9.19 -6.85 17.26
N GLU A 116 -10.26 -7.61 17.53
CA GLU A 116 -10.89 -8.50 16.54
C GLU A 116 -11.23 -7.77 15.22
N ILE A 117 -11.71 -6.53 15.29
CA ILE A 117 -12.10 -5.75 14.11
C ILE A 117 -10.88 -5.21 13.38
N VAL A 118 -9.88 -4.73 14.11
CA VAL A 118 -8.60 -4.29 13.55
C VAL A 118 -7.95 -5.45 12.81
N ASP A 119 -7.87 -6.63 13.41
CA ASP A 119 -7.22 -7.80 12.80
C ASP A 119 -7.90 -8.19 11.47
N ALA A 120 -9.22 -8.00 11.37
CA ALA A 120 -9.99 -8.32 10.17
C ALA A 120 -10.07 -7.17 9.12
N ASN A 121 -9.97 -5.90 9.52
CA ASN A 121 -10.34 -4.76 8.67
C ASN A 121 -9.41 -3.54 8.78
N ALA A 122 -8.24 -3.65 9.42
CA ALA A 122 -7.36 -2.51 9.61
C ALA A 122 -6.77 -2.01 8.29
N TYR A 123 -6.86 -0.69 8.09
CA TYR A 123 -6.13 0.02 7.06
C TYR A 123 -5.00 0.81 7.71
N PHE A 124 -3.76 0.38 7.48
CA PHE A 124 -2.58 1.06 8.00
C PHE A 124 -2.23 2.24 7.10
N LEU A 125 -2.23 3.45 7.67
CA LEU A 125 -1.76 4.63 6.98
C LEU A 125 -0.23 4.62 6.94
N ASN A 126 0.33 4.64 5.74
CA ASN A 126 1.77 4.65 5.53
C ASN A 126 2.39 5.99 5.95
N THR A 127 3.68 5.97 6.27
CA THR A 127 4.48 7.19 6.36
C THR A 127 4.58 7.83 4.98
N LEU A 128 4.46 9.16 4.90
CA LEU A 128 4.58 9.90 3.64
C LEU A 128 5.95 9.64 3.02
N SER A 129 5.99 9.22 1.75
CA SER A 129 7.24 9.12 1.00
C SER A 129 7.85 10.51 0.76
N GLN A 130 9.10 10.55 0.27
CA GLN A 130 9.73 11.83 -0.10
C GLN A 130 8.91 12.59 -1.15
N VAL A 131 8.35 11.87 -2.12
CA VAL A 131 7.50 12.43 -3.18
C VAL A 131 6.17 12.92 -2.60
N ASP A 132 5.56 12.16 -1.69
CA ASP A 132 4.31 12.57 -1.04
C ASP A 132 4.51 13.80 -0.17
N LEU A 133 5.63 13.89 0.55
CA LEU A 133 6.01 15.08 1.33
C LEU A 133 6.22 16.29 0.43
N GLU A 134 6.90 16.12 -0.69
CA GLU A 134 7.07 17.18 -1.69
C GLU A 134 5.71 17.67 -2.20
N GLN A 135 4.83 16.76 -2.61
CA GLN A 135 3.49 17.12 -3.07
C GLN A 135 2.65 17.76 -1.96
N ALA A 136 2.72 17.26 -0.73
CA ALA A 136 2.01 17.82 0.41
C ALA A 136 2.46 19.25 0.76
N ILE A 137 3.72 19.60 0.46
CA ILE A 137 4.24 20.96 0.62
C ILE A 137 3.86 21.84 -0.58
N ARG A 138 4.05 21.35 -1.81
CA ARG A 138 3.90 22.14 -3.04
C ARG A 138 2.44 22.37 -3.43
N ARG A 139 1.62 21.31 -3.50
CA ARG A 139 0.27 21.37 -4.05
C ARG A 139 -0.64 22.37 -3.35
N PRO A 140 -0.61 22.54 -2.01
CA PRO A 140 -1.39 23.60 -1.37
C PRO A 140 -1.01 24.98 -1.88
N ILE A 141 0.28 25.29 -2.01
CA ILE A 141 0.79 26.58 -2.47
C ILE A 141 0.41 26.83 -3.94
N GLU A 142 0.58 25.81 -4.78
CA GLU A 142 0.22 25.83 -6.21
C GLU A 142 -1.28 25.97 -6.44
N SER A 143 -2.11 25.37 -5.57
CA SER A 143 -3.58 25.49 -5.67
C SER A 143 -4.09 26.93 -5.46
N PHE A 144 -3.31 27.76 -4.77
CA PHE A 144 -3.56 29.20 -4.63
C PHE A 144 -2.86 30.04 -5.72
N GLY A 145 -2.22 29.41 -6.71
CA GLY A 145 -1.56 30.07 -7.85
C GLY A 145 -0.14 30.54 -7.55
N TYR A 146 0.49 30.05 -6.48
CA TYR A 146 1.82 30.48 -6.06
C TYR A 146 2.86 29.36 -6.20
N GLN A 147 4.14 29.73 -6.09
CA GLN A 147 5.25 28.80 -6.22
C GLN A 147 6.11 28.80 -4.96
N ILE A 148 6.79 27.69 -4.71
CA ILE A 148 7.81 27.54 -3.66
C ILE A 148 9.17 27.32 -4.32
N GLU A 149 10.22 27.90 -3.75
CA GLU A 149 11.59 27.66 -4.21
C GLU A 149 12.00 26.20 -3.96
N GLU A 150 12.57 25.56 -4.98
CA GLU A 150 13.20 24.22 -4.94
C GLU A 150 14.07 24.03 -3.69
N GLU A 151 14.93 25.00 -3.40
CA GLU A 151 15.84 24.88 -2.27
C GLU A 151 15.15 24.92 -0.90
N LEU A 152 14.01 25.62 -0.78
CA LEU A 152 13.21 25.61 0.44
C LEU A 152 12.48 24.26 0.57
N CYS A 153 11.92 23.76 -0.53
CA CYS A 153 11.24 22.48 -0.55
C CYS A 153 12.18 21.34 -0.13
N ASN A 154 13.37 21.26 -0.74
CA ASN A 154 14.39 20.28 -0.38
C ASN A 154 14.87 20.41 1.07
N LEU A 155 14.98 21.63 1.61
CA LEU A 155 15.33 21.86 3.02
C LEU A 155 14.25 21.32 3.98
N LEU A 156 12.98 21.51 3.64
CA LEU A 156 11.86 21.03 4.44
C LEU A 156 11.79 19.50 4.42
N ILE A 157 11.98 18.90 3.24
CA ILE A 157 12.01 17.44 3.05
C ILE A 157 13.17 16.81 3.83
N ASP A 158 14.38 17.36 3.72
CA ASP A 158 15.57 16.85 4.42
C ASP A 158 15.37 16.85 5.95
N LYS A 159 14.75 17.91 6.49
CA LYS A 159 14.38 17.99 7.92
C LYS A 159 13.39 16.90 8.36
N LEU A 160 12.54 16.40 7.46
CA LEU A 160 11.46 15.44 7.76
C LEU A 160 11.85 13.98 7.51
N SER A 161 12.87 13.75 6.70
CA SER A 161 13.26 12.43 6.18
C SER A 161 13.59 11.36 7.25
N PHE A 162 13.64 11.73 8.53
CA PHE A 162 14.02 10.82 9.63
C PHE A 162 13.00 10.70 10.77
N ASP A 163 11.87 11.42 10.76
CA ASP A 163 10.96 11.40 11.91
C ASP A 163 9.52 11.83 11.57
N ALA A 164 8.62 10.85 11.45
CA ALA A 164 7.19 11.05 11.14
C ALA A 164 6.44 11.86 12.23
N GLU A 165 6.97 11.96 13.46
CA GLU A 165 6.39 12.78 14.53
C GLU A 165 6.58 14.29 14.28
N GLN A 166 7.27 14.69 13.21
CA GLN A 166 7.58 16.09 12.90
C GLN A 166 6.59 16.77 11.95
N LEU A 167 5.58 16.06 11.42
CA LEU A 167 4.52 16.66 10.59
C LEU A 167 3.81 17.87 11.25
N PRO A 168 3.45 17.84 12.55
CA PRO A 168 2.90 19.02 13.22
C PRO A 168 3.88 20.19 13.30
N LYS A 169 5.17 19.91 13.49
CA LYS A 169 6.23 20.94 13.51
C LYS A 169 6.41 21.55 12.12
N LEU A 170 6.32 20.73 11.08
CA LEU A 170 6.32 21.20 9.69
C LEU A 170 5.15 22.12 9.41
N GLN A 171 3.93 21.71 9.80
CA GLN A 171 2.73 22.52 9.64
C GLN A 171 2.92 23.88 10.31
N GLN A 172 3.45 23.90 11.54
CA GLN A 172 3.74 25.13 12.26
C GLN A 172 4.81 25.99 11.53
N ALA A 173 5.87 25.37 11.03
CA ALA A 173 6.93 26.06 10.31
C ALA A 173 6.45 26.65 8.97
N LEU A 174 5.67 25.91 8.21
CA LEU A 174 5.05 26.36 6.96
C LEU A 174 4.04 27.48 7.22
N GLN A 175 3.22 27.37 8.26
CA GLN A 175 2.30 28.43 8.65
C GLN A 175 3.03 29.73 8.99
N GLY A 176 4.11 29.65 9.78
CA GLY A 176 4.96 30.81 10.08
C GLY A 176 5.63 31.39 8.84
N THR A 177 6.09 30.53 7.93
CA THR A 177 6.69 30.91 6.64
C THR A 177 5.70 31.64 5.75
N TRP A 178 4.47 31.13 5.66
CA TRP A 178 3.37 31.76 4.92
C TRP A 178 3.04 33.14 5.47
N MET A 179 2.86 33.27 6.79
CA MET A 179 2.60 34.57 7.43
C MET A 179 3.73 35.59 7.21
N ALA A 180 4.99 35.13 7.17
CA ALA A 180 6.13 36.00 6.89
C ALA A 180 6.17 36.47 5.43
N TRP A 181 5.76 35.61 4.49
CA TRP A 181 5.65 35.93 3.07
C TRP A 181 4.46 36.83 2.75
N GLU A 182 3.32 36.61 3.40
CA GLU A 182 2.15 37.50 3.37
C GLU A 182 2.53 38.92 3.82
N LYS A 183 3.31 39.05 4.90
CA LYS A 183 3.84 40.34 5.37
C LYS A 183 4.85 40.98 4.42
N ASP A 184 5.56 40.19 3.60
CA ASP A 184 6.49 40.68 2.56
C ASP A 184 5.74 41.04 1.26
N GLY A 185 4.40 40.99 1.27
CA GLY A 185 3.54 41.38 0.15
C GLY A 185 3.29 40.28 -0.87
N MET A 186 3.57 39.01 -0.55
CA MET A 186 3.36 37.85 -1.43
C MET A 186 4.02 37.97 -2.82
N ASN A 187 5.12 38.73 -2.90
CA ASN A 187 5.81 38.95 -4.17
C ASN A 187 6.82 37.84 -4.43
N GLY A 188 6.62 37.11 -5.53
CA GLY A 188 7.50 36.01 -5.95
C GLY A 188 7.32 34.74 -5.13
N PRO A 189 8.14 33.70 -5.37
CA PRO A 189 7.99 32.39 -4.76
C PRO A 189 8.28 32.42 -3.24
N LEU A 190 7.67 31.46 -2.53
CA LEU A 190 7.93 31.21 -1.13
C LEU A 190 9.38 30.70 -0.96
N SER A 191 10.22 31.47 -0.28
CA SER A 191 11.67 31.29 -0.26
C SER A 191 12.24 31.05 1.14
N LYS A 192 13.52 30.62 1.20
CA LYS A 192 14.27 30.48 2.47
C LYS A 192 14.27 31.75 3.32
N LYS A 193 14.21 32.93 2.69
CA LYS A 193 14.09 34.22 3.39
C LYS A 193 12.82 34.27 4.24
N HIS A 194 11.68 33.82 3.71
CA HIS A 194 10.42 33.80 4.46
C HIS A 194 10.45 32.73 5.54
N TYR A 195 11.05 31.57 5.26
CA TYR A 195 11.20 30.49 6.24
C TYR A 195 12.01 30.94 7.46
N SER A 196 13.13 31.62 7.24
CA SER A 196 13.98 32.17 8.32
C SER A 196 13.29 33.23 9.17
N LYS A 197 12.43 34.06 8.56
CA LYS A 197 11.63 35.08 9.24
C LYS A 197 10.46 34.46 10.03
N GLY A 198 9.84 33.41 9.49
CA GLY A 198 8.64 32.77 10.02
C GLY A 198 8.90 31.78 11.17
N THR A 199 10.03 31.06 11.13
CA THR A 199 10.42 30.10 12.18
C THR A 199 11.27 30.73 13.29
N GLY A 200 11.76 31.95 13.07
CA GLY A 200 12.71 32.66 13.93
C GLY A 200 14.15 32.14 13.75
N SER A 201 15.14 33.04 13.83
CA SER A 201 16.56 32.75 13.57
C SER A 201 17.25 31.74 14.51
N LYS A 202 16.51 30.90 15.24
CA LYS A 202 17.06 29.89 16.16
C LYS A 202 17.41 28.55 15.51
N GLU A 203 16.94 28.25 14.29
CA GLU A 203 17.21 26.95 13.66
C GLU A 203 18.33 26.96 12.60
N ILE A 204 18.95 28.11 12.31
CA ILE A 204 19.91 28.25 11.19
C ILE A 204 21.37 27.91 11.58
N HIS A 205 21.65 27.54 12.84
CA HIS A 205 23.03 27.26 13.30
C HIS A 205 23.18 25.94 14.08
N ALA A 206 22.80 24.79 13.50
CA ALA A 206 23.10 23.50 14.12
C ALA A 206 23.49 22.40 13.13
N ARG A 207 24.55 22.62 12.32
CA ARG A 207 25.59 21.62 11.96
C ARG A 207 26.55 22.10 10.87
N VAL A 208 27.24 23.22 11.08
CA VAL A 208 28.48 23.51 10.34
C VAL A 208 29.49 24.14 11.29
N LYS A 209 30.55 23.37 11.61
CA LYS A 209 31.82 23.68 12.31
C LYS A 209 31.99 23.35 13.82
N GLY A 210 33.08 22.61 14.09
CA GLY A 210 33.86 22.54 15.34
C GLY A 210 33.59 21.28 16.17
N GLU A 211 34.28 20.16 15.96
CA GLU A 211 35.52 19.79 16.70
C GLU A 211 35.49 20.18 18.19
N ASP A 212 35.18 19.24 19.09
CA ASP A 212 36.15 18.77 20.08
C ASP A 212 35.79 17.41 20.72
N LYS A 213 36.82 16.56 20.76
CA LYS A 213 37.14 15.22 21.29
C LYS A 213 36.13 14.21 21.90
N PRO A 214 36.44 12.89 21.75
CA PRO A 214 35.60 11.74 22.13
C PRO A 214 36.10 11.00 23.39
N GLU A 215 35.23 10.19 24.01
CA GLU A 215 35.58 9.03 24.85
C GLU A 215 34.34 8.08 25.01
N PRO A 216 34.49 6.77 25.29
CA PRO A 216 34.78 5.76 24.26
C PRO A 216 33.85 4.52 24.28
N GLY A 217 33.84 3.81 23.14
CA GLY A 217 33.44 2.39 23.04
C GLY A 217 32.10 2.16 22.34
N GLN A 218 31.94 1.35 21.29
CA GLN A 218 32.85 0.46 20.58
C GLN A 218 32.33 0.32 19.14
N GLU A 219 33.31 0.27 18.23
CA GLU A 219 33.36 -0.43 16.94
C GLU A 219 32.47 -0.01 15.74
N LYS A 220 33.22 0.51 14.76
CA LYS A 220 32.89 0.86 13.39
C LYS A 220 32.69 -0.39 12.53
N LEU A 221 31.82 -0.28 11.53
CA LEU A 221 32.16 -0.75 10.18
C LEU A 221 31.94 0.38 9.18
N VAL A 222 33.02 0.65 8.44
CA VAL A 222 33.22 1.73 7.48
C VAL A 222 32.68 1.27 6.13
N LEU A 223 31.84 2.07 5.47
CA LEU A 223 31.59 1.94 4.03
C LEU A 223 32.30 3.08 3.29
N ASN A 224 33.16 2.66 2.36
CA ASN A 224 33.94 3.50 1.47
C ASN A 224 33.04 4.34 0.56
N LYS A 225 33.47 5.58 0.34
CA LYS A 225 33.04 6.41 -0.79
C LYS A 225 33.65 5.85 -2.07
N GLU A 226 32.82 5.50 -3.04
CA GLU A 226 33.20 5.59 -4.45
C GLU A 226 32.15 6.41 -5.22
N LYS A 227 32.67 7.39 -5.95
CA LYS A 227 31.96 8.13 -6.99
C LYS A 227 31.99 7.30 -8.27
N GLY A 228 30.88 7.24 -8.99
CA GLY A 228 30.88 6.78 -10.37
C GLY A 228 29.48 6.71 -10.94
N ALA A 229 29.19 7.59 -11.90
CA ALA A 229 28.02 7.47 -12.75
C ALA A 229 28.04 6.13 -13.49
N GLN A 230 26.94 5.37 -13.49
CA GLN A 230 26.75 4.29 -14.43
C GLN A 230 25.30 4.23 -14.95
N LYS A 231 25.26 4.24 -16.28
CA LYS A 231 24.20 3.96 -17.23
C LYS A 231 23.55 2.60 -16.91
N LEU A 232 22.25 2.57 -16.61
CA LEU A 232 21.51 1.31 -16.52
C LEU A 232 21.20 0.82 -17.94
N THR A 233 21.74 -0.36 -18.24
CA THR A 233 21.43 -1.17 -19.42
C THR A 233 20.35 -2.15 -18.95
N ILE A 234 19.19 -2.20 -19.61
CA ILE A 234 18.29 -3.34 -19.41
C ILE A 234 18.86 -4.48 -20.26
N GLY A 235 19.19 -5.59 -19.59
CA GLY A 235 19.89 -6.72 -20.19
C GLY A 235 20.79 -7.45 -19.18
N SER A 236 20.46 -8.70 -18.90
CA SER A 236 21.10 -9.66 -17.97
C SER A 236 20.75 -9.54 -16.49
N ALA A 237 19.80 -10.38 -16.07
CA ALA A 237 19.57 -10.77 -14.69
C ALA A 237 20.88 -11.22 -14.01
N GLU A 238 21.41 -10.41 -13.09
CA GLU A 238 22.29 -10.92 -12.03
C GLU A 238 21.43 -11.67 -10.99
N PRO A 239 21.89 -12.84 -10.52
CA PRO A 239 21.10 -13.69 -9.64
C PRO A 239 20.88 -13.02 -8.29
N ALA A 240 19.71 -13.29 -7.73
CA ALA A 240 19.24 -12.77 -6.46
C ALA A 240 20.16 -13.17 -5.28
N GLU A 241 21.26 -12.43 -5.08
CA GLU A 241 22.23 -12.70 -3.99
C GLU A 241 22.33 -11.56 -2.96
N LYS A 242 21.67 -10.42 -3.18
CA LYS A 242 21.76 -9.25 -2.28
C LYS A 242 20.45 -8.86 -1.58
N SER A 243 19.50 -9.79 -1.48
CA SER A 243 18.34 -9.60 -0.59
C SER A 243 18.68 -10.11 0.83
N PRO A 244 18.46 -9.33 1.91
CA PRO A 244 18.59 -9.78 3.29
C PRO A 244 17.74 -11.03 3.61
N LEU A 245 16.64 -11.24 2.87
CA LEU A 245 15.79 -12.41 2.95
C LEU A 245 16.46 -13.66 2.37
N LEU A 246 17.22 -13.54 1.28
CA LEU A 246 17.98 -14.65 0.68
C LEU A 246 19.15 -15.12 1.56
N GLN A 247 19.78 -14.20 2.29
CA GLN A 247 20.78 -14.56 3.30
C GLN A 247 20.16 -15.29 4.50
N LYS A 248 18.92 -14.95 4.89
CA LYS A 248 18.15 -15.71 5.90
C LYS A 248 17.72 -17.09 5.40
N ILE A 249 17.32 -17.22 4.12
CA ILE A 249 16.94 -18.49 3.48
C ILE A 249 18.16 -19.43 3.39
N GLN A 250 19.34 -18.93 3.02
CA GLN A 250 20.57 -19.73 2.96
C GLN A 250 21.09 -20.14 4.35
N ALA A 251 20.86 -19.33 5.38
CA ALA A 251 21.25 -19.63 6.75
C ALA A 251 20.38 -20.71 7.44
N LYS A 252 19.13 -20.93 6.98
CA LYS A 252 18.21 -21.95 7.53
C LYS A 252 18.43 -23.38 6.99
N LYS A 253 19.24 -23.58 5.93
CA LYS A 253 19.52 -24.93 5.34
C LYS A 253 20.40 -25.86 6.20
N GLY A 254 20.67 -25.50 7.46
CA GLY A 254 21.65 -26.15 8.33
C GLY A 254 21.09 -26.81 9.58
N THR A 255 19.85 -27.32 9.60
CA THR A 255 19.39 -28.17 10.72
C THR A 255 18.51 -29.32 10.23
N ALA A 256 19.10 -30.50 10.08
CA ALA A 256 18.36 -31.74 9.99
C ALA A 256 17.65 -32.00 11.33
N LYS A 257 16.31 -32.12 11.32
CA LYS A 257 15.56 -32.62 12.48
C LYS A 257 14.48 -33.61 12.02
N SER A 258 14.75 -34.87 12.38
CA SER A 258 13.82 -35.95 12.77
C SER A 258 12.49 -36.09 12.04
N THR A 259 12.33 -37.24 11.38
CA THR A 259 11.07 -37.81 10.87
C THR A 259 9.91 -37.64 11.86
N PRO A 260 8.76 -37.06 11.47
CA PRO A 260 7.62 -36.91 12.37
C PRO A 260 6.94 -38.26 12.63
N SER A 261 6.60 -38.53 13.89
CA SER A 261 5.97 -39.76 14.36
C SER A 261 4.43 -39.69 14.46
N SER A 262 3.80 -38.64 13.93
CA SER A 262 2.34 -38.51 13.76
C SER A 262 2.02 -37.60 12.56
N GLU A 263 0.85 -37.77 11.92
CA GLU A 263 0.42 -36.89 10.81
C GLU A 263 0.17 -35.43 11.24
N ASP A 264 0.05 -35.19 12.55
CA ASP A 264 -0.38 -33.95 13.22
C ASP A 264 0.78 -33.06 13.71
N ASP A 265 2.03 -33.55 13.61
CA ASP A 265 3.25 -32.79 14.00
C ASP A 265 3.94 -32.07 12.82
N ARG A 266 3.38 -32.17 11.61
CA ARG A 266 3.98 -31.56 10.41
C ARG A 266 3.87 -30.04 10.44
N GLN A 267 4.96 -29.35 10.11
CA GLN A 267 4.96 -27.89 10.04
C GLN A 267 4.08 -27.40 8.87
N PRO A 268 3.42 -26.23 8.98
CA PRO A 268 2.52 -25.71 7.94
C PRO A 268 3.16 -25.65 6.55
N GLU A 269 4.42 -25.23 6.43
CA GLU A 269 5.14 -25.14 5.17
C GLU A 269 5.37 -26.49 4.48
N GLU A 270 5.56 -27.57 5.25
CA GLU A 270 5.73 -28.93 4.71
C GLU A 270 4.42 -29.47 4.14
N VAL A 271 3.30 -29.16 4.80
CA VAL A 271 1.96 -29.54 4.33
C VAL A 271 1.58 -28.74 3.08
N ALA A 272 1.87 -27.43 3.06
CA ALA A 272 1.66 -26.59 1.88
C ALA A 272 2.45 -27.10 0.65
N ASP A 273 3.72 -27.50 0.85
CA ASP A 273 4.54 -28.12 -0.19
C ASP A 273 3.95 -29.45 -0.68
N ALA A 274 3.52 -30.31 0.24
CA ALA A 274 2.92 -31.59 -0.13
C ALA A 274 1.65 -31.42 -0.98
N ILE A 275 0.79 -30.46 -0.62
CA ILE A 275 -0.41 -30.13 -1.41
C ILE A 275 0.01 -29.61 -2.79
N PHE A 276 0.94 -28.64 -2.85
CA PHE A 276 1.42 -28.05 -4.10
C PHE A 276 2.04 -29.10 -5.05
N PHE A 277 2.86 -30.03 -4.54
CA PHE A 277 3.47 -31.09 -5.34
C PHE A 277 2.48 -32.17 -5.80
N ALA A 278 1.34 -32.32 -5.14
CA ALA A 278 0.28 -33.23 -5.57
C ALA A 278 -0.55 -32.68 -6.74
N LEU A 279 -0.45 -31.37 -7.03
CA LEU A 279 -1.13 -30.74 -8.16
C LEU A 279 -0.47 -31.09 -9.50
N THR A 280 -1.26 -31.09 -10.57
CA THR A 280 -0.73 -31.17 -11.94
C THR A 280 0.09 -29.93 -12.29
N PRO A 281 1.00 -29.97 -13.29
CA PRO A 281 1.79 -28.80 -13.67
C PRO A 281 0.96 -27.57 -14.03
N GLN A 282 -0.22 -27.76 -14.62
CA GLN A 282 -1.15 -26.66 -14.94
C GLN A 282 -1.80 -26.09 -13.68
N GLU A 283 -2.28 -26.96 -12.76
CA GLU A 283 -2.83 -26.52 -11.47
C GLU A 283 -1.77 -25.82 -10.60
N GLN A 284 -0.51 -26.26 -10.66
CA GLN A 284 0.61 -25.60 -9.98
C GLN A 284 0.79 -24.16 -10.47
N GLN A 285 0.77 -23.93 -11.79
CA GLN A 285 0.88 -22.57 -12.34
C GLN A 285 -0.26 -21.67 -11.86
N GLN A 286 -1.48 -22.21 -11.80
CA GLN A 286 -2.63 -21.46 -11.28
C GLN A 286 -2.53 -21.22 -9.77
N ALA A 287 -2.08 -22.22 -8.99
CA ALA A 287 -1.85 -22.06 -7.56
C ALA A 287 -0.81 -20.97 -7.26
N ILE A 288 0.30 -20.93 -8.01
CA ILE A 288 1.30 -19.86 -7.91
C ILE A 288 0.62 -18.49 -8.11
N ARG A 289 -0.18 -18.35 -9.17
CA ARG A 289 -0.86 -17.08 -9.48
C ARG A 289 -1.91 -16.69 -8.44
N ILE A 290 -2.61 -17.67 -7.85
CA ILE A 290 -3.52 -17.41 -6.72
C ILE A 290 -2.74 -16.83 -5.54
N PHE A 291 -1.66 -17.49 -5.13
CA PHE A 291 -0.85 -17.01 -4.01
C PHE A 291 -0.23 -15.63 -4.28
N LYS A 292 0.27 -15.36 -5.50
CA LYS A 292 0.79 -14.03 -5.89
C LYS A 292 -0.29 -12.94 -5.91
N SER A 293 -1.54 -13.29 -6.19
CA SER A 293 -2.67 -12.34 -6.19
C SER A 293 -3.12 -11.96 -4.78
N LEU A 294 -2.98 -12.90 -3.83
CA LEU A 294 -3.40 -12.78 -2.43
C LEU A 294 -2.28 -12.30 -1.50
N ALA A 295 -1.02 -12.56 -1.82
CA ALA A 295 0.15 -12.13 -1.05
C ALA A 295 1.17 -11.44 -1.95
N PHE A 296 1.66 -10.28 -1.52
CA PHE A 296 2.59 -9.47 -2.29
C PHE A 296 3.50 -8.65 -1.38
N ILE A 297 4.66 -8.25 -1.89
CA ILE A 297 5.54 -7.29 -1.21
C ILE A 297 5.41 -5.96 -1.95
N GLN A 298 5.04 -4.91 -1.23
CA GLN A 298 4.93 -3.58 -1.82
C GLN A 298 6.33 -3.07 -2.20
N PRO A 299 6.52 -2.45 -3.38
CA PRO A 299 7.82 -1.86 -3.74
C PRO A 299 8.29 -0.86 -2.68
N GLY A 300 9.51 -1.05 -2.18
CA GLY A 300 10.10 -0.23 -1.12
C GLY A 300 9.84 -0.72 0.31
N GLU A 301 9.12 -1.83 0.47
CA GLU A 301 8.89 -2.51 1.74
C GLU A 301 9.50 -3.92 1.73
N ASP A 302 9.82 -4.44 2.92
CA ASP A 302 10.37 -5.80 3.11
C ASP A 302 9.31 -6.78 3.65
N ASP A 303 8.22 -6.26 4.23
CA ASP A 303 7.20 -7.07 4.89
C ASP A 303 6.10 -7.52 3.90
N PRO A 304 5.73 -8.82 3.89
CA PRO A 304 4.62 -9.32 3.09
C PRO A 304 3.28 -8.67 3.46
N LYS A 305 2.49 -8.31 2.46
CA LYS A 305 1.11 -7.85 2.58
C LYS A 305 0.14 -8.88 2.04
N LEU A 306 -1.09 -8.81 2.56
CA LEU A 306 -2.21 -9.66 2.16
C LEU A 306 -3.29 -8.84 1.46
N ARG A 307 -3.99 -9.50 0.56
CA ARG A 307 -5.18 -9.01 -0.12
C ARG A 307 -6.23 -10.12 -0.13
N SER A 308 -7.47 -9.73 0.12
CA SER A 308 -8.65 -10.59 -0.12
C SER A 308 -9.29 -10.20 -1.45
N LEU A 309 -9.72 -11.19 -2.23
CA LEU A 309 -10.31 -11.00 -3.55
C LEU A 309 -11.62 -11.77 -3.68
N GLU A 310 -12.58 -11.22 -4.40
CA GLU A 310 -13.73 -12.00 -4.85
C GLU A 310 -13.28 -13.11 -5.81
N LEU A 311 -13.93 -14.26 -5.75
CA LEU A 311 -13.59 -15.43 -6.54
C LEU A 311 -13.69 -15.15 -8.04
N GLU A 312 -14.65 -14.31 -8.46
CA GLU A 312 -14.79 -13.82 -9.83
C GLU A 312 -13.57 -13.00 -10.26
N SER A 313 -13.20 -11.99 -9.47
CA SER A 313 -12.02 -11.18 -9.74
C SER A 313 -10.75 -12.03 -9.83
N LEU A 314 -10.61 -13.02 -8.95
CA LEU A 314 -9.49 -13.96 -8.98
C LEU A 314 -9.50 -14.81 -10.26
N ALA A 315 -10.66 -15.33 -10.68
CA ALA A 315 -10.79 -16.08 -11.92
C ALA A 315 -10.44 -15.24 -13.16
N ASP A 316 -10.86 -13.96 -13.18
CA ASP A 316 -10.51 -13.01 -14.22
C ASP A 316 -9.00 -12.75 -14.28
N ILE A 317 -8.34 -12.53 -13.14
CA ILE A 317 -6.88 -12.40 -13.05
C ILE A 317 -6.21 -13.65 -13.62
N LEU A 318 -6.68 -14.84 -13.22
CA LEU A 318 -6.14 -16.12 -13.69
C LEU A 318 -6.43 -16.40 -15.18
N GLY A 319 -7.46 -15.77 -15.75
CA GLY A 319 -7.95 -16.10 -17.09
C GLY A 319 -8.54 -17.51 -17.16
N THR A 320 -9.16 -17.97 -16.08
CA THR A 320 -9.78 -19.30 -15.96
C THR A 320 -11.23 -19.20 -15.52
N ASP A 321 -12.00 -20.28 -15.61
CA ASP A 321 -13.38 -20.29 -15.12
C ASP A 321 -13.44 -20.36 -13.59
N LEU A 322 -14.51 -19.77 -13.02
CA LEU A 322 -14.80 -19.75 -11.57
C LEU A 322 -14.67 -21.11 -10.90
N LYS A 323 -15.14 -22.17 -11.57
CA LYS A 323 -15.16 -23.52 -11.00
C LYS A 323 -13.74 -24.09 -10.89
N THR A 324 -12.92 -23.95 -11.92
CA THR A 324 -11.51 -24.35 -11.88
C THR A 324 -10.76 -23.58 -10.79
N THR A 325 -10.96 -22.27 -10.68
CA THR A 325 -10.34 -21.44 -9.63
C THR A 325 -10.74 -21.91 -8.23
N ALA A 326 -12.03 -22.10 -7.99
CA ALA A 326 -12.56 -22.60 -6.71
C ALA A 326 -12.02 -23.99 -6.36
N GLN A 327 -11.93 -24.88 -7.36
CA GLN A 327 -11.41 -26.23 -7.15
C GLN A 327 -9.96 -26.21 -6.68
N ILE A 328 -9.10 -25.37 -7.29
CA ILE A 328 -7.69 -25.25 -6.89
C ILE A 328 -7.58 -24.61 -5.51
N ALA A 329 -8.31 -23.51 -5.24
CA ALA A 329 -8.36 -22.88 -3.93
C ALA A 329 -8.77 -23.88 -2.83
N SER A 330 -9.81 -24.68 -3.07
CA SER A 330 -10.31 -25.69 -2.13
C SER A 330 -9.33 -26.84 -1.84
N ARG A 331 -8.26 -27.02 -2.64
CA ARG A 331 -7.19 -28.00 -2.33
C ARG A 331 -6.34 -27.54 -1.16
N PHE A 332 -6.24 -26.23 -0.94
CA PHE A 332 -5.45 -25.60 0.11
C PHE A 332 -6.28 -25.29 1.37
N ASP A 333 -7.58 -25.62 1.36
CA ASP A 333 -8.48 -25.52 2.50
C ASP A 333 -8.61 -26.87 3.25
N LYS A 334 -8.24 -27.99 2.60
CA LYS A 334 -8.44 -29.34 3.13
C LYS A 334 -7.22 -29.82 3.91
N GLY A 335 -7.30 -29.85 5.23
CA GLY A 335 -6.24 -30.43 6.06
C GLY A 335 -6.25 -29.92 7.49
N PRO A 336 -5.16 -30.15 8.24
CA PRO A 336 -4.97 -29.56 9.56
C PRO A 336 -4.76 -28.03 9.51
N PHE A 337 -4.42 -27.48 8.34
CA PHE A 337 -4.20 -26.05 8.10
C PHE A 337 -5.06 -25.59 6.91
N THR A 338 -5.64 -24.39 7.02
CA THR A 338 -6.36 -23.70 5.93
C THR A 338 -5.45 -22.62 5.35
N PHE A 339 -4.74 -22.94 4.28
CA PHE A 339 -3.82 -21.98 3.64
C PHE A 339 -4.57 -20.97 2.76
N ILE A 340 -5.62 -21.42 2.08
CA ILE A 340 -6.53 -20.57 1.32
C ILE A 340 -7.93 -20.73 1.90
N GLN A 341 -8.48 -19.65 2.43
CA GLN A 341 -9.84 -19.60 2.94
C GLN A 341 -10.76 -19.03 1.87
N VAL A 342 -11.89 -19.71 1.63
CA VAL A 342 -12.97 -19.22 0.77
C VAL A 342 -14.19 -18.97 1.64
N SER A 343 -14.54 -17.71 1.86
CA SER A 343 -15.65 -17.29 2.71
C SER A 343 -16.87 -16.94 1.85
N GLY A 344 -17.96 -17.71 1.96
CA GLY A 344 -19.17 -17.54 1.14
C GLY A 344 -19.94 -18.85 0.95
N ARG A 345 -20.92 -18.89 0.04
CA ARG A 345 -21.45 -20.17 -0.46
C ARG A 345 -20.44 -20.72 -1.47
N ASP A 346 -20.15 -22.02 -1.41
CA ASP A 346 -19.22 -22.66 -2.34
C ASP A 346 -19.56 -22.34 -3.80
N GLU A 347 -18.53 -21.94 -4.56
CA GLU A 347 -18.60 -21.63 -6.00
C GLU A 347 -19.47 -20.41 -6.38
N THR A 348 -19.74 -19.46 -5.47
CA THR A 348 -20.39 -18.20 -5.85
C THR A 348 -19.39 -17.12 -6.31
N PRO A 349 -19.74 -16.26 -7.28
CA PRO A 349 -18.86 -15.20 -7.77
C PRO A 349 -18.36 -14.24 -6.67
N ASP A 350 -19.22 -13.96 -5.69
CA ASP A 350 -18.99 -13.06 -4.55
C ASP A 350 -18.26 -13.72 -3.36
N ALA A 351 -17.87 -15.00 -3.48
CA ALA A 351 -17.11 -15.66 -2.43
C ALA A 351 -15.73 -15.00 -2.28
N VAL A 352 -15.36 -14.67 -1.05
CA VAL A 352 -14.09 -13.97 -0.78
C VAL A 352 -12.99 -14.99 -0.52
N VAL A 353 -11.90 -14.89 -1.29
CA VAL A 353 -10.70 -15.72 -1.19
C VAL A 353 -9.61 -14.93 -0.47
N SER A 354 -9.01 -15.52 0.57
CA SER A 354 -7.90 -14.94 1.33
C SER A 354 -6.91 -16.01 1.80
N ILE A 355 -5.74 -15.60 2.26
CA ILE A 355 -4.81 -16.51 2.96
C ILE A 355 -5.30 -16.69 4.41
N GLY A 356 -5.45 -17.95 4.85
CA GLY A 356 -5.93 -18.28 6.19
C GLY A 356 -4.81 -18.47 7.22
N GLU A 357 -3.79 -19.25 6.88
CA GLU A 357 -2.65 -19.54 7.75
C GLU A 357 -1.53 -18.51 7.53
N LEU A 358 -1.27 -17.63 8.50
CA LEU A 358 -0.33 -16.52 8.35
C LEU A 358 1.13 -16.95 8.49
N ASP A 359 1.40 -18.07 9.16
CA ASP A 359 2.76 -18.56 9.41
C ASP A 359 3.52 -18.91 8.12
N ILE A 360 2.81 -19.23 7.05
CA ILE A 360 3.40 -19.52 5.73
C ILE A 360 4.03 -18.27 5.10
N LEU A 361 3.61 -17.06 5.50
CA LEU A 361 4.14 -15.80 4.96
C LEU A 361 5.58 -15.52 5.38
N GLN A 362 6.15 -16.27 6.32
CA GLN A 362 7.56 -16.13 6.69
C GLN A 362 8.33 -17.44 6.59
N ASN A 363 7.65 -18.58 6.72
CA ASN A 363 8.29 -19.89 6.80
C ASN A 363 8.20 -20.71 5.50
N TRP A 364 7.31 -20.35 4.56
CA TRP A 364 7.20 -21.05 3.29
C TRP A 364 8.06 -20.40 2.21
N ASP A 365 9.26 -20.98 1.99
CA ASP A 365 10.27 -20.45 1.04
C ASP A 365 9.71 -20.22 -0.39
N ARG A 366 8.78 -21.07 -0.86
CA ARG A 366 8.18 -20.90 -2.19
C ARG A 366 7.31 -19.66 -2.26
N LEU A 367 6.49 -19.41 -1.24
CA LEU A 367 5.65 -18.22 -1.19
C LEU A 367 6.50 -16.95 -1.16
N GLN A 368 7.60 -16.97 -0.39
CA GLN A 368 8.58 -15.86 -0.41
C GLN A 368 9.11 -15.61 -1.82
N GLN A 369 9.56 -16.66 -2.50
CA GLN A 369 10.08 -16.56 -3.86
C GLN A 369 9.01 -16.01 -4.82
N TRP A 370 7.77 -16.50 -4.72
CA TRP A 370 6.68 -16.05 -5.58
C TRP A 370 6.35 -14.57 -5.37
N MET A 371 6.34 -14.09 -4.12
CA MET A 371 6.13 -12.66 -3.83
C MET A 371 7.27 -11.79 -4.37
N MET A 372 8.52 -12.26 -4.31
CA MET A 372 9.66 -11.54 -4.90
C MET A 372 9.56 -11.47 -6.43
N GLU A 373 9.20 -12.59 -7.08
CA GLU A 373 8.97 -12.61 -8.52
C GLU A 373 7.83 -11.67 -8.93
N GLU A 374 6.75 -11.62 -8.15
CA GLU A 374 5.61 -10.72 -8.38
C GLU A 374 6.05 -9.24 -8.27
N GLN A 375 6.87 -8.91 -7.28
CA GLN A 375 7.42 -7.57 -7.12
C GLN A 375 8.29 -7.16 -8.32
N GLN A 376 9.08 -8.09 -8.86
CA GLN A 376 9.89 -7.85 -10.07
C GLN A 376 9.02 -7.64 -11.30
N ASP A 377 7.99 -8.47 -11.48
CA ASP A 377 7.03 -8.33 -12.59
C ASP A 377 6.29 -6.98 -12.52
N LEU A 378 5.90 -6.54 -11.31
CA LEU A 378 5.29 -5.23 -11.11
C LEU A 378 6.26 -4.07 -11.42
N ALA A 379 7.53 -4.19 -11.08
CA ALA A 379 8.53 -3.16 -11.36
C ALA A 379 8.70 -2.96 -12.87
N ILE A 380 8.83 -4.05 -13.64
CA ILE A 380 8.90 -4.00 -15.10
C ILE A 380 7.63 -3.38 -15.69
N TYR A 381 6.46 -3.80 -15.21
CA TYR A 381 5.18 -3.24 -15.68
C TYR A 381 5.09 -1.72 -15.43
N ARG A 382 5.46 -1.24 -14.25
CA ARG A 382 5.45 0.19 -13.91
C ARG A 382 6.40 1.00 -14.77
N GLU A 383 7.57 0.45 -15.08
CA GLU A 383 8.51 1.09 -15.98
C GLU A 383 7.90 1.26 -17.39
N ILE A 384 7.25 0.22 -17.92
CA ILE A 384 6.55 0.29 -19.21
C ILE A 384 5.44 1.35 -19.17
N VAL A 385 4.64 1.41 -18.10
CA VAL A 385 3.58 2.42 -17.94
C VAL A 385 4.17 3.83 -17.95
N GLN A 386 5.25 4.07 -17.19
CA GLN A 386 5.88 5.38 -17.13
C GLN A 386 6.36 5.86 -18.51
N PHE A 387 6.97 4.98 -19.30
CA PHE A 387 7.39 5.33 -20.66
C PHE A 387 6.21 5.47 -21.62
N ALA A 388 5.14 4.68 -21.43
CA ALA A 388 3.92 4.84 -22.20
C ALA A 388 3.25 6.20 -21.95
N GLU A 389 3.21 6.66 -20.69
CA GLU A 389 2.70 7.99 -20.34
C GLU A 389 3.55 9.10 -20.99
N ARG A 390 4.88 9.01 -20.94
CA ARG A 390 5.77 9.97 -21.62
C ARG A 390 5.50 10.02 -23.13
N PHE A 391 5.37 8.87 -23.78
CA PHE A 391 5.14 8.80 -25.21
C PHE A 391 3.76 9.35 -25.63
N PHE A 392 2.68 8.93 -24.94
CA PHE A 392 1.31 9.26 -25.36
C PHE A 392 0.77 10.57 -24.78
N ILE A 393 1.22 10.96 -23.58
CA ILE A 393 0.71 12.12 -22.86
C ILE A 393 1.66 13.32 -23.00
N GLU A 394 2.96 13.09 -22.87
CA GLU A 394 3.97 14.15 -22.96
C GLU A 394 4.51 14.38 -24.39
N ASP A 395 4.06 13.57 -25.36
CA ASP A 395 4.49 13.59 -26.77
C ASP A 395 6.00 13.41 -26.96
N ASP A 396 6.65 12.69 -26.04
CA ASP A 396 8.08 12.38 -26.09
C ASP A 396 8.34 11.20 -27.05
N ARG A 397 8.64 11.53 -28.31
CA ARG A 397 8.90 10.53 -29.38
C ARG A 397 10.19 9.72 -29.15
N GLU A 398 11.11 10.20 -28.31
CA GLU A 398 12.35 9.48 -27.96
C GLU A 398 12.12 8.45 -26.84
N ALA A 399 10.93 8.41 -26.24
CA ALA A 399 10.58 7.46 -25.20
C ALA A 399 10.43 6.01 -25.70
N LEU A 400 10.31 5.78 -27.02
CA LEU A 400 10.14 4.44 -27.57
C LEU A 400 11.35 3.55 -27.26
N TRP A 401 11.09 2.32 -26.83
CA TRP A 401 12.14 1.37 -26.50
C TRP A 401 12.69 0.71 -27.76
N GLU A 402 14.01 0.50 -27.79
CA GLU A 402 14.72 -0.17 -28.88
C GLU A 402 15.79 -1.13 -28.35
N GLY A 403 16.25 -2.05 -29.20
CA GLY A 403 17.33 -2.97 -28.86
C GLY A 403 16.97 -3.99 -27.78
N GLU A 404 17.93 -4.30 -26.90
CA GLU A 404 17.82 -5.32 -25.85
C GLU A 404 16.66 -5.04 -24.88
N ILE A 405 16.41 -3.76 -24.58
CA ILE A 405 15.35 -3.28 -23.71
C ILE A 405 13.96 -3.73 -24.17
N LEU A 406 13.70 -3.52 -25.45
CA LEU A 406 12.43 -3.90 -26.05
C LEU A 406 12.30 -5.42 -26.16
N GLU A 407 13.38 -6.12 -26.51
CA GLU A 407 13.37 -7.59 -26.63
C GLU A 407 13.09 -8.25 -25.26
N ASP A 408 13.69 -7.75 -24.19
CA ASP A 408 13.43 -8.22 -22.82
C ASP A 408 11.98 -7.95 -22.39
N ALA A 409 11.45 -6.77 -22.68
CA ALA A 409 10.07 -6.40 -22.34
C ALA A 409 9.04 -7.25 -23.11
N LEU A 410 9.26 -7.52 -24.39
CA LEU A 410 8.40 -8.38 -25.20
C LEU A 410 8.46 -9.83 -24.72
N ASN A 411 9.66 -10.33 -24.41
CA ASN A 411 9.83 -11.67 -23.84
C ASN A 411 9.13 -11.80 -22.48
N TRP A 412 9.21 -10.78 -21.63
CA TRP A 412 8.50 -10.73 -20.36
C TRP A 412 6.98 -10.79 -20.57
N ARG A 413 6.43 -9.94 -21.44
CA ARG A 413 4.99 -9.92 -21.78
C ARG A 413 4.52 -11.29 -22.26
N ASP A 414 5.26 -11.90 -23.17
CA ASP A 414 4.87 -13.16 -23.81
C ASP A 414 4.99 -14.36 -22.86
N ARG A 415 5.89 -14.33 -21.87
CA ARG A 415 6.05 -15.40 -20.88
C ARG A 415 5.03 -15.33 -19.75
N LYS A 416 4.71 -14.12 -19.29
CA LYS A 416 3.92 -13.93 -18.06
C LYS A 416 2.41 -13.98 -18.30
N HIS A 417 1.95 -13.69 -19.52
CA HIS A 417 0.53 -13.70 -19.89
C HIS A 417 -0.36 -12.91 -18.90
N LEU A 418 0.16 -11.78 -18.43
CA LEU A 418 -0.57 -10.87 -17.53
C LEU A 418 -1.72 -10.20 -18.29
N ASN A 419 -2.79 -9.86 -17.57
CA ASN A 419 -3.98 -9.22 -18.14
C ASN A 419 -4.35 -7.94 -17.39
N GLU A 420 -5.38 -7.24 -17.88
CA GLU A 420 -5.83 -5.98 -17.29
C GLU A 420 -6.32 -6.14 -15.85
N HIS A 421 -6.91 -7.29 -15.51
CA HIS A 421 -7.38 -7.59 -14.14
C HIS A 421 -6.21 -7.73 -13.17
N TRP A 422 -5.10 -8.35 -13.60
CA TRP A 422 -3.86 -8.39 -12.83
C TRP A 422 -3.32 -6.97 -12.60
N ALA A 423 -3.25 -6.14 -13.64
CA ALA A 423 -2.73 -4.79 -13.52
C ALA A 423 -3.58 -3.89 -12.61
N ALA A 424 -4.91 -4.09 -12.62
CA ALA A 424 -5.86 -3.37 -11.76
C ALA A 424 -5.65 -3.61 -10.26
N LEU A 425 -4.89 -4.66 -9.88
CA LEU A 425 -4.49 -4.89 -8.49
C LEU A 425 -3.51 -3.82 -7.96
N TYR A 426 -2.76 -3.17 -8.85
CA TYR A 426 -1.62 -2.33 -8.49
C TYR A 426 -1.69 -0.90 -9.05
N GLU A 427 -2.31 -0.73 -10.22
CA GLU A 427 -2.38 0.53 -10.96
C GLU A 427 -3.80 0.79 -11.48
N SER A 428 -4.05 1.98 -12.04
CA SER A 428 -5.32 2.30 -12.69
C SER A 428 -5.61 1.36 -13.87
N GLN A 429 -6.87 0.96 -14.04
CA GLN A 429 -7.33 0.07 -15.13
C GLN A 429 -6.96 0.60 -16.53
N ASN A 430 -6.81 1.91 -16.69
CA ASN A 430 -6.47 2.52 -17.98
C ASN A 430 -4.99 2.36 -18.36
N ASN A 431 -4.12 1.96 -17.43
CA ASN A 431 -2.68 1.91 -17.67
C ASN A 431 -2.25 0.66 -18.44
N PHE A 432 -2.98 -0.45 -18.30
CA PHE A 432 -2.61 -1.71 -18.95
C PHE A 432 -2.74 -1.65 -20.48
N PRO A 433 -3.87 -1.18 -21.06
CA PRO A 433 -3.96 -0.98 -22.51
C PRO A 433 -2.90 -0.02 -23.05
N LEU A 434 -2.62 1.05 -22.30
CA LEU A 434 -1.61 2.06 -22.66
C LEU A 434 -0.21 1.45 -22.74
N ALA A 435 0.19 0.68 -21.72
CA ALA A 435 1.46 -0.05 -21.68
C ALA A 435 1.60 -1.04 -22.84
N MET A 436 0.54 -1.81 -23.12
CA MET A 436 0.55 -2.77 -24.24
C MET A 436 0.64 -2.07 -25.60
N GLN A 437 -0.02 -0.93 -25.75
CA GLN A 437 0.08 -0.11 -26.95
C GLN A 437 1.49 0.46 -27.13
N PHE A 438 2.12 0.94 -26.05
CA PHE A 438 3.49 1.45 -26.09
C PHE A 438 4.50 0.40 -26.56
N LEU A 439 4.41 -0.83 -26.04
CA LEU A 439 5.28 -1.93 -26.49
C LEU A 439 5.08 -2.25 -27.97
N LYS A 440 3.84 -2.15 -28.46
CA LYS A 440 3.52 -2.35 -29.87
C LYS A 440 4.13 -1.25 -30.75
N GLU A 441 3.95 0.02 -30.38
CA GLU A 441 4.54 1.16 -31.11
C GLU A 441 6.08 1.08 -31.12
N SER A 442 6.68 0.72 -29.98
CA SER A 442 8.14 0.52 -29.86
C SER A 442 8.63 -0.61 -30.79
N TYR A 443 7.89 -1.72 -30.86
CA TYR A 443 8.18 -2.81 -31.78
C TYR A 443 8.07 -2.41 -33.25
N GLU A 444 6.99 -1.75 -33.64
CA GLU A 444 6.80 -1.28 -35.02
C GLU A 444 7.88 -0.29 -35.44
N ASN A 445 8.25 0.64 -34.56
CA ASN A 445 9.35 1.58 -34.78
C ASN A 445 10.70 0.87 -34.96
N SER A 446 11.01 -0.13 -34.13
CA SER A 446 12.24 -0.93 -34.24
C SER A 446 12.34 -1.68 -35.58
N GLN A 447 11.21 -2.19 -36.10
CA GLN A 447 11.18 -2.85 -37.42
C GLN A 447 11.43 -1.85 -38.57
N LEU A 448 10.88 -0.64 -38.48
CA LEU A 448 11.10 0.42 -39.47
C LEU A 448 12.57 0.83 -39.51
N SER A 449 13.19 1.12 -38.37
CA SER A 449 14.60 1.47 -38.24
C SER A 449 15.53 0.36 -38.79
N ARG A 450 15.23 -0.91 -38.52
CA ARG A 450 15.98 -2.06 -39.10
C ARG A 450 15.86 -2.11 -40.62
N SER A 451 14.68 -1.82 -41.17
CA SER A 451 14.43 -1.85 -42.62
C SER A 451 15.12 -0.71 -43.40
N ASP A 452 15.27 0.47 -42.79
CA ASP A 452 15.97 1.61 -43.40
C ASP A 452 17.50 1.45 -43.34
N THR A 453 18.01 0.81 -42.27
CA THR A 453 19.44 0.51 -42.14
C THR A 453 19.91 -0.48 -43.21
N LEU A 454 19.08 -1.48 -43.57
CA LEU A 454 19.35 -2.46 -44.63
C LEU A 454 19.32 -1.85 -46.05
N LYS A 455 18.61 -0.75 -46.27
CA LYS A 455 18.58 -0.03 -47.57
C LYS A 455 19.75 0.94 -47.76
N SER A 456 20.44 1.32 -46.69
CA SER A 456 21.51 2.34 -46.71
C SER A 456 22.94 1.75 -46.74
N THR A 457 23.09 0.45 -47.00
CA THR A 457 24.42 -0.16 -47.17
C THR A 457 24.94 0.17 -48.58
N PRO A 458 26.08 0.87 -48.76
CA PRO A 458 26.60 1.18 -50.08
C PRO A 458 27.10 -0.09 -50.79
N GLU A 459 26.75 -0.21 -52.06
CA GLU A 459 27.20 -1.24 -53.00
C GLU A 459 28.75 -1.36 -52.97
N PRO A 460 29.34 -2.57 -52.91
CA PRO A 460 30.79 -2.72 -52.80
C PRO A 460 31.48 -2.16 -54.05
N GLU A 461 32.45 -1.25 -53.86
CA GLU A 461 33.25 -0.68 -54.95
C GLU A 461 33.89 -1.77 -55.83
N PRO A 462 33.92 -1.60 -57.15
CA PRO A 462 34.50 -2.59 -58.05
C PRO A 462 36.02 -2.69 -57.85
N GLU A 463 36.53 -3.92 -57.71
CA GLU A 463 37.95 -4.21 -57.50
C GLU A 463 38.86 -3.56 -58.56
N PRO A 464 40.02 -2.99 -58.18
CA PRO A 464 40.95 -2.41 -59.12
C PRO A 464 41.65 -3.51 -59.93
N THR A 465 41.65 -3.35 -61.25
CA THR A 465 42.30 -4.25 -62.21
C THR A 465 43.83 -4.20 -62.03
N PRO A 466 44.53 -5.34 -61.92
CA PRO A 466 45.98 -5.34 -61.72
C PRO A 466 46.74 -5.04 -63.03
N PRO A 467 47.96 -4.49 -62.91
CA PRO A 467 48.70 -3.84 -64.01
C PRO A 467 49.25 -4.77 -65.09
#